data_AF-A0A3Q8FUJ0-F1
#
_entry.id   AF-A0A3Q8FUJ0-F1
#
_cell.length_a   1.000
_cell.length_b   1.000
_cell.length_c   1.000
_cell.angle_alpha   90.00
_cell.angle_beta   90.00
_cell.angle_gamma   90.00
#
_symmetry.space_group_name_H-M   'P 1'
#
loop_
_entity.id
_entity.type
_entity.pdbx_description
1 polymer ?
#
loop_
_entity_poly.entity_id
_entity_poly.type
_entity_poly.pdbx_seq_one_letter_code
_entity_poly.pdbx_strand_id
1 'polypeptide(L)' 'MSVAVYKDTPHLKVCEGSSELGSTPYISFEEYLTIPGLEDADIRLEFANKPGLEEVEDLRRRLKSAGLVFVVQRGA' A
#
# COMPACT_ATOMS: atom_id res chain seq x y z
N MET A 1 6.79 -27.83 7.65
CA MET A 1 5.98 -26.59 7.71
C MET A 1 6.07 -25.92 6.35
N SER A 2 5.02 -25.94 5.53
CA SER A 2 5.05 -25.30 4.21
C SER A 2 4.72 -23.81 4.35
N VAL A 3 5.62 -22.95 3.88
CA VAL A 3 5.40 -21.51 3.79
C VAL A 3 4.63 -21.23 2.50
N ALA A 4 3.51 -20.51 2.59
CA ALA A 4 2.80 -20.00 1.43
C ALA A 4 3.22 -18.55 1.16
N VAL A 5 3.59 -18.26 -0.09
CA VAL A 5 3.97 -16.91 -0.55
C VAL A 5 2.97 -16.44 -1.57
N TYR A 6 2.34 -15.30 -1.31
CA TYR A 6 1.39 -14.64 -2.18
C TYR A 6 1.97 -13.32 -2.68
N LYS A 7 1.66 -12.96 -3.93
CA LYS A 7 2.18 -11.75 -4.57
C LYS A 7 1.07 -11.07 -5.35
N ASP A 8 1.08 -9.75 -5.36
CA ASP A 8 0.17 -8.94 -6.17
C ASP A 8 0.84 -7.63 -6.61
N THR A 9 0.34 -7.02 -7.68
CA THR A 9 0.75 -5.71 -8.17
C THR A 9 -0.41 -4.73 -7.97
N PRO A 10 -0.56 -4.16 -6.75
CA PRO A 10 -1.71 -3.34 -6.43
C PRO A 10 -1.71 -2.01 -7.19
N HIS A 11 -2.91 -1.53 -7.47
CA HIS A 11 -3.12 -0.18 -7.97
C HIS A 11 -2.87 0.83 -6.85
N LEU A 12 -1.83 1.67 -7.02
CA LEU A 12 -1.43 2.66 -6.02
C LEU A 12 -2.13 4.00 -6.24
N LYS A 13 -2.85 4.47 -5.21
CA LYS A 13 -3.50 5.78 -5.14
C LYS A 13 -2.99 6.59 -3.97
N VAL A 14 -2.76 7.88 -4.17
CA VAL A 14 -2.46 8.81 -3.08
C VAL A 14 -3.76 9.37 -2.51
N CYS A 15 -3.82 9.43 -1.19
CA CYS A 15 -4.91 10.00 -0.42
C CYS A 15 -4.34 11.09 0.50
N GLU A 16 -5.06 12.20 0.69
CA GLU A 16 -4.60 13.35 1.48
C GLU A 16 -4.58 13.09 3.00
N GLY A 17 -5.20 12.00 3.46
CA GLY A 17 -5.41 11.72 4.89
C GLY A 17 -6.73 12.31 5.39
N SER A 18 -7.33 11.67 6.38
CA SER A 18 -8.45 12.25 7.12
C SER A 18 -7.94 13.03 8.34
N SER A 19 -8.62 14.12 8.70
CA SER A 19 -8.38 14.87 9.93
C SER A 19 -8.42 13.96 11.18
N GLU A 20 -9.20 12.89 11.13
CA GLU A 20 -9.34 11.90 12.22
C GLU A 20 -8.13 10.96 12.35
N LEU A 21 -7.35 10.77 11.28
CA LEU A 21 -6.20 9.86 11.19
C LEU A 21 -4.85 10.59 11.13
N GLY A 22 -4.84 11.92 11.32
CA GLY A 22 -3.60 12.71 11.47
C GLY A 22 -3.18 13.53 10.25
N SER A 23 -4.10 13.83 9.32
CA SER A 23 -3.91 14.75 8.17
C SER A 23 -2.67 14.46 7.28
N THR A 24 -2.10 13.26 7.39
CA THR A 24 -0.88 12.90 6.67
C THR A 24 -1.26 12.15 5.40
N PRO A 25 -0.78 12.57 4.22
CA PRO A 25 -1.02 11.84 3.00
C PRO A 25 -0.48 10.41 3.08
N TYR A 26 -1.15 9.47 2.42
CA TYR A 26 -0.78 8.06 2.40
C TYR A 26 -1.02 7.45 1.02
N ILE A 27 -0.43 6.26 0.76
CA ILE A 27 -0.67 5.51 -0.48
C ILE A 27 -1.57 4.32 -0.16
N SER A 28 -2.77 4.26 -0.75
CA SER A 28 -3.72 3.15 -0.62
C SER A 28 -3.60 2.19 -1.79
N PHE A 29 -3.94 0.92 -1.53
CA PHE A 29 -4.13 -0.10 -2.56
C PHE A 29 -5.60 -0.05 -2.98
N GLU A 30 -5.88 0.46 -4.19
CA GLU A 30 -7.23 0.82 -4.62
C GLU A 30 -8.05 -0.38 -5.11
N GLU A 31 -7.40 -1.49 -5.42
CA GLU A 31 -8.03 -2.71 -5.91
C GLU A 31 -7.87 -3.86 -4.91
N TYR A 32 -8.89 -4.71 -4.87
CA TYR A 32 -8.91 -5.94 -4.10
C TYR A 32 -7.69 -6.79 -4.43
N LEU A 33 -6.88 -7.09 -3.41
CA LEU A 33 -5.76 -8.01 -3.57
C LEU A 33 -6.28 -9.42 -3.85
N THR A 34 -5.65 -10.10 -4.79
CA THR A 34 -5.86 -11.53 -5.09
C THR A 34 -5.22 -12.45 -4.04
N ILE A 35 -4.85 -11.89 -2.87
CA ILE A 35 -4.20 -12.62 -1.78
C ILE A 35 -5.26 -13.17 -0.82
N PRO A 36 -5.34 -14.51 -0.62
CA PRO A 36 -6.33 -15.12 0.25
C PRO A 36 -6.32 -14.60 1.69
N GLY A 37 -7.46 -14.06 2.12
CA GLY A 37 -7.69 -13.48 3.45
C GLY A 37 -7.36 -11.99 3.57
N LEU A 38 -7.01 -11.33 2.47
CA LEU A 38 -6.78 -9.88 2.39
C LEU A 38 -7.72 -9.18 1.41
N GLU A 39 -8.75 -9.87 0.93
CA GLU A 39 -9.71 -9.31 -0.02
C GLU A 39 -10.36 -8.05 0.56
N ASP A 40 -10.85 -8.10 1.81
CA ASP A 40 -11.52 -6.95 2.45
C ASP A 40 -10.59 -6.10 3.35
N ALA A 41 -9.27 -6.22 3.19
CA ALA A 41 -8.32 -5.51 4.03
C ALA A 41 -8.03 -4.09 3.51
N ASP A 42 -8.11 -3.07 4.37
CA ASP A 42 -7.56 -1.75 4.08
C ASP A 42 -6.04 -1.78 4.22
N ILE A 43 -5.34 -1.79 3.08
CA ILE A 43 -3.87 -1.82 3.04
C ILE A 43 -3.37 -0.50 2.47
N ARG A 44 -2.47 0.13 3.23
CA ARG A 44 -1.89 1.43 2.90
C ARG A 44 -0.46 1.58 3.42
N LEU A 45 0.30 2.44 2.74
CA LEU A 45 1.61 2.90 3.15
C LEU A 45 1.43 4.25 3.85
N GLU A 46 1.66 4.27 5.16
CA GLU A 46 1.67 5.47 5.98
C GLU A 46 3.10 5.97 6.22
N PHE A 47 3.25 7.26 6.51
CA PHE A 47 4.56 7.91 6.63
C PHE A 47 4.70 8.62 7.98
N ALA A 48 5.65 8.16 8.80
CA ALA A 48 5.91 8.73 10.13
C ALA A 48 6.38 10.19 10.08
N ASN A 49 7.07 10.59 9.01
CA ASN A 49 7.69 11.91 8.88
C ASN A 49 6.76 12.99 8.33
N LYS A 50 5.47 12.68 8.13
CA LYS A 50 4.44 13.61 7.61
C LYS A 50 4.85 14.35 6.33
N PRO A 51 5.24 13.63 5.26
CA PRO A 51 5.59 14.25 3.98
C PRO A 51 4.41 15.03 3.40
N GLY A 52 4.73 15.99 2.54
CA GLY A 52 3.74 16.72 1.77
C GLY A 52 3.06 15.85 0.71
N LEU A 53 1.89 16.27 0.21
CA LEU A 53 1.14 15.53 -0.81
C LEU A 53 1.96 15.30 -2.09
N GLU A 54 2.70 16.31 -2.54
CA GLU A 54 3.54 16.24 -3.73
C GLU A 54 4.67 15.20 -3.57
N GLU A 55 5.30 15.13 -2.39
CA GLU A 55 6.33 14.14 -2.10
C GLU A 55 5.77 12.71 -2.15
N VAL A 56 4.54 12.51 -1.65
CA VAL A 56 3.87 11.21 -1.70
C VAL A 56 3.45 10.83 -3.12
N GLU A 57 3.00 11.79 -3.93
CA GLU A 57 2.73 11.58 -5.36
C GLU A 57 3.98 11.18 -6.15
N ASP A 58 5.09 11.87 -5.91
CA ASP A 58 6.36 11.53 -6.55
C ASP A 58 6.85 10.15 -6.12
N LEU A 59 6.73 9.80 -4.83
CA LEU A 59 7.02 8.45 -4.35
C LEU A 59 6.13 7.41 -5.03
N ARG A 60 4.81 7.65 -5.10
CA ARG A 60 3.86 6.75 -5.75
C ARG A 60 4.21 6.53 -7.22
N ARG A 61 4.63 7.56 -7.96
CA ARG A 61 5.11 7.45 -9.35
C ARG A 61 6.37 6.60 -9.45
N ARG A 62 7.33 6.79 -8.53
CA ARG A 62 8.58 6.00 -8.48
C ARG A 62 8.33 4.53 -8.16
N LEU A 63 7.40 4.24 -7.24
CA LEU A 63 7.01 2.86 -6.92
C LEU A 63 6.34 2.18 -8.13
N LYS A 64 5.46 2.90 -8.83
CA LYS A 64 4.82 2.42 -10.05
C LYS A 64 5.83 2.14 -11.16
N SER A 65 6.77 3.07 -11.42
CA SER A 65 7.78 2.90 -12.48
C SER A 65 8.79 1.80 -12.16
N ALA A 66 9.07 1.57 -10.87
CA ALA A 66 9.90 0.46 -10.41
C ALA A 66 9.19 -0.90 -10.47
N GLY A 67 7.87 -0.93 -10.72
CA GLY A 67 7.08 -2.16 -10.75
C GLY A 67 6.90 -2.79 -9.36
N LEU A 68 6.46 -1.99 -8.37
CA LEU A 68 6.19 -2.47 -7.01
C LEU A 68 5.34 -3.76 -7.03
N VAL A 69 5.81 -4.77 -6.28
CA VAL A 69 5.07 -6.00 -5.99
C VAL A 69 4.84 -6.09 -4.49
N PHE A 70 3.58 -6.25 -4.08
CA PHE A 70 3.22 -6.54 -2.70
C PHE A 70 3.36 -8.05 -2.46
N VAL A 71 4.04 -8.44 -1.37
CA VAL A 71 4.35 -9.84 -1.07
C VAL A 71 3.93 -10.16 0.35
N VAL A 72 3.15 -11.23 0.51
CA VAL A 72 2.70 -11.73 1.81
C VAL A 72 3.18 -13.16 1.99
N GLN A 73 3.88 -13.39 3.10
CA GLN A 73 4.36 -14.72 3.47
C GLN A 73 3.63 -15.17 4.73
N ARG A 74 2.86 -16.25 4.63
CA ARG A 74 2.16 -16.85 5.77
C ARG A 74 2.94 -18.05 6.26
N GLY A 75 3.39 -17.99 7.52
CA GLY A 75 3.86 -19.15 8.28
C GLY A 75 2.68 -20.02 8.70
N ALA A 76 2.91 -21.33 8.76
CA ALA A 76 1.96 -22.30 9.30
C ALA A 76 1.76 -22.12 10.81
#